data_AF-A0A379S4P3-F1
#
_entry.id   AF-A0A379S4P3-F1
#
_cell.length_a   1.000
_cell.length_b   1.000
_cell.length_c   1.000
_cell.angle_alpha   90.00
_cell.angle_beta   90.00
_cell.angle_gamma   90.00
#
_symmetry.space_group_name_H-M   'P 1'
#
loop_
_entity.id
_entity.type
_entity.pdbx_description
1 polymer ?
#
loop_
_entity_poly.entity_id
_entity_poly.type
_entity_poly.pdbx_seq_one_letter_code
_entity_poly.pdbx_strand_id
1 'polypeptide(L)' 'MYLARVTGAVVSTQKSPSLVGEKALAGTQSQC' A
#
# COMPACT_ATOMS: atom_id res chain seq x y z
N MET A 1 7.43 6.69 11.99
CA MET A 1 7.46 5.51 11.09
C MET A 1 6.97 4.29 11.87
N TYR A 2 6.34 3.32 11.21
CA TYR A 2 5.84 2.10 11.83
C TYR A 2 6.40 0.86 11.13
N LEU A 3 6.66 -0.19 11.91
CA LEU A 3 6.95 -1.51 11.35
C LEU A 3 5.64 -2.22 11.00
N ALA A 4 5.53 -2.64 9.74
CA ALA A 4 4.35 -3.35 9.23
C ALA A 4 4.79 -4.54 8.38
N ARG A 5 3.96 -5.59 8.35
CA ARG A 5 4.13 -6.71 7.41
C ARG A 5 3.31 -6.44 6.16
N VAL A 6 3.92 -6.62 4.99
CA VAL A 6 3.19 -6.53 3.70
C VAL A 6 2.35 -7.79 3.54
N THR A 7 1.05 -7.62 3.30
CA THR A 7 0.10 -8.73 3.17
C THR A 7 -0.40 -8.90 1.74
N GLY A 8 -0.27 -7.88 0.89
CA GLY A 8 -0.66 -7.99 -0.52
C GLY A 8 -0.45 -6.72 -1.33
N ALA A 9 -0.74 -6.80 -2.62
CA ALA A 9 -0.76 -5.66 -3.52
C ALA A 9 -2.20 -5.22 -3.77
N VAL A 10 -2.42 -3.90 -3.85
CA VAL A 10 -3.73 -3.32 -4.15
C VAL A 10 -3.69 -2.75 -5.55
N VAL A 11 -4.70 -3.09 -6.35
CA VAL A 11 -4.92 -2.50 -7.67
C VAL A 11 -6.01 -1.45 -7.53
N SER A 12 -5.69 -0.20 -7.88
CA SER A 12 -6.67 0.88 -7.95
C SER A 12 -6.94 1.29 -9.40
N THR A 13 -8.21 1.30 -9.77
CA THR A 13 -8.71 1.72 -11.09
C THR A 13 -9.01 3.22 -11.15
N GLN A 14 -9.23 3.86 -9.99
CA GLN A 14 -9.42 5.30 -9.86
C GLN A 14 -8.40 5.86 -8.87
N LYS A 15 -7.47 6.67 -9.36
CA LYS A 15 -6.42 7.29 -8.55
C LYS A 15 -6.00 8.63 -9.13
N SER A 16 -5.35 9.45 -8.31
CA SER A 16 -4.75 10.69 -8.80
C SER A 16 -3.68 10.37 -9.86
N PRO A 17 -3.49 11.25 -10.87
CA PRO A 17 -2.50 11.03 -11.93
C PRO A 17 -1.08 10.82 -11.41
N SER A 18 -0.74 11.43 -10.27
CA SER A 18 0.56 11.30 -9.61
C SER A 18 0.88 9.88 -9.12
N LEU A 19 -0.13 9.03 -8.97
CA LEU A 19 0.01 7.65 -8.49
C LEU A 19 -0.02 6.63 -9.65
N VAL A 20 -0.10 7.08 -10.91
CA VAL A 20 -0.01 6.21 -12.08
C VAL A 20 1.40 5.65 -12.20
N GLY A 21 1.51 4.32 -12.40
CA GLY A 21 2.79 3.60 -12.39
C GLY A 21 3.29 3.15 -11.00
N GLU A 22 2.74 3.71 -9.92
CA GLU A 22 3.10 3.34 -8.55
C GLU A 22 2.42 2.05 -8.08
N LYS A 23 3.15 1.25 -7.29
CA LYS A 23 2.66 0.00 -6.71
C LYS A 23 2.14 0.23 -5.28
N ALA A 24 0.84 0.08 -5.09
CA ALA A 24 0.23 0.14 -3.77
C ALA A 24 0.32 -1.22 -3.05
N LEU A 25 0.75 -1.20 -1.80
CA LEU A 25 0.87 -2.39 -0.95
C LEU A 25 -0.05 -2.24 0.25
N ALA A 26 -0.80 -3.29 0.57
CA ALA A 26 -1.50 -3.43 1.83
C ALA A 26 -0.56 -4.05 2.86
N GLY A 27 -0.61 -3.57 4.09
CA GLY A 27 0.15 -4.14 5.19
C GLY A 27 -0.62 -4.03 6.49
N THR A 28 -0.31 -4.94 7.42
CA THR A 28 -0.83 -4.90 8.79
C THR A 28 0.22 -4.28 9.70
N GLN A 29 -0.20 -3.31 10.50
CA GLN A 29 0.66 -2.70 11.49
C GLN A 29 0.80 -3.67 12.68
N SER A 30 2.03 -4.03 13.01
CA SER A 30 2.31 -4.80 14.23
C SER A 30 2.41 -3.82 15.39
N GLN A 31 1.40 -3.76 16.24
CA GLN A 31 1.51 -3.13 17.55
C GLN A 31 2.02 -4.20 18.52
N CYS A 32 3.34 -4.33 18.59
CA CYS A 32 4.00 -4.95 19.74
C CYS A 32 4.48 -3.84 20.67
#